data_AF-A0A1G0WUS3-F1
#
_entry.id   AF-A0A1G0WUS3-F1
#
_cell.length_a   1.000
_cell.length_b   1.000
_cell.length_c   1.000
_cell.angle_alpha   90.00
_cell.angle_beta   90.00
_cell.angle_gamma   90.00
#
_symmetry.space_group_name_H-M   'P 1'
#
loop_
_entity.id
_entity.type
_entity.pdbx_description
1 polymer ?
#
loop_
_entity_poly.entity_id
_entity_poly.type
_entity_poly.pdbx_seq_one_letter_code
_entity_poly.pdbx_strand_id
1 'polypeptide(L)'
;MTIMISKIHIEFDKPFFEDIEPDEKSPDELFAMLLMDAAGKRVCLKKYSDREINLCVRQMILNGYIRGTIFDYCNCVWSKPTRKGFFKLKLMENKTDDIYYFNLNQMQPILFQ
;
A
#
# COMPACT_ATOMS: atom_id res chain seq x y z
N MET A 1 47.68 18.49 18.34
CA MET A 1 46.57 19.43 18.08
C MET A 1 45.35 18.62 17.70
N THR A 2 44.36 18.53 18.58
CA THR A 2 43.16 17.73 18.37
C THR A 2 42.08 18.64 17.76
N ILE A 3 41.65 18.35 16.54
CA ILE A 3 40.61 19.12 15.84
C ILE A 3 39.26 18.71 16.43
N MET A 4 38.61 19.62 17.17
CA MET A 4 37.22 19.43 17.58
C MET A 4 36.30 19.70 16.40
N ILE A 5 35.68 18.66 15.87
CA ILE A 5 34.62 18.77 14.87
C ILE A 5 33.36 19.24 15.61
N SER A 6 32.98 20.49 15.42
CA SER A 6 31.72 21.04 15.91
C SER A 6 30.55 20.36 15.19
N LYS A 7 29.65 19.74 15.94
CA LYS A 7 28.38 19.22 15.41
C LYS A 7 27.54 20.39 14.94
N ILE A 8 27.38 20.53 13.63
CA ILE A 8 26.43 21.47 13.02
C ILE A 8 25.04 21.04 13.48
N HIS A 9 24.41 21.82 14.35
CA HIS A 9 23.00 21.69 14.69
C HIS A 9 22.22 22.53 13.67
N ILE A 10 21.50 21.86 12.79
CA ILE A 10 20.56 22.50 11.87
C ILE A 10 19.24 22.60 12.63
N GLU A 11 18.93 23.78 13.13
CA GLU A 11 17.61 24.10 13.68
C GLU A 11 16.69 24.45 12.50
N PHE A 12 15.62 23.67 12.32
CA PHE A 12 14.59 23.97 11.34
C PHE A 12 13.56 24.89 11.98
N ASP A 13 13.48 26.14 11.52
CA ASP A 13 12.58 27.18 12.05
C ASP A 13 11.07 26.90 11.84
N LYS A 14 10.72 25.81 11.15
CA LYS A 14 9.34 25.43 10.86
C LYS A 14 9.16 23.92 10.97
N PRO A 15 8.03 23.42 11.50
CA PRO A 15 7.70 22.00 11.38
C PRO A 15 7.65 21.66 9.88
N PHE A 16 8.59 20.83 9.44
CA PHE A 16 8.77 20.45 8.03
C PHE A 16 7.59 19.65 7.46
N PHE A 17 6.72 19.16 8.34
CA PHE A 17 5.46 18.52 7.99
C PHE A 17 4.36 19.48 8.40
N GLU A 18 3.70 20.10 7.41
CA GLU A 18 2.34 20.59 7.56
C GLU A 18 1.49 19.45 8.15
N ASP A 19 0.45 19.75 8.92
CA ASP A 19 -0.45 18.76 9.51
C ASP A 19 -1.03 17.86 8.41
N ILE A 20 -0.33 16.76 8.09
CA ILE A 20 -0.75 15.79 7.09
C ILE A 20 -1.97 15.12 7.70
N GLU A 21 -3.15 15.42 7.16
CA GLU A 21 -4.38 14.73 7.54
C GLU A 21 -4.14 13.22 7.45
N PRO A 22 -4.59 12.44 8.45
CA PRO A 22 -4.37 11.00 8.44
C PRO A 22 -5.01 10.41 7.20
N ASP A 23 -4.22 9.72 6.37
CA ASP A 23 -4.68 9.08 5.14
C ASP A 23 -6.00 8.33 5.39
N GLU A 24 -7.02 8.60 4.59
CA GLU A 24 -8.35 8.00 4.75
C GLU A 24 -8.27 6.48 4.58
N LYS A 25 -8.75 5.71 5.56
CA LYS A 25 -8.73 4.24 5.51
C LYS A 25 -9.73 3.70 4.49
N SER A 26 -9.27 2.89 3.54
CA SER A 26 -10.13 2.26 2.54
C SER A 26 -10.07 0.72 2.64
N PRO A 27 -11.21 0.02 2.79
CA PRO A 27 -11.25 -1.44 2.77
C PRO A 27 -10.71 -2.04 1.46
N ASP A 28 -10.93 -1.37 0.33
CA ASP A 28 -10.45 -1.81 -0.98
C ASP A 28 -8.92 -1.65 -1.10
N GLU A 29 -8.36 -0.58 -0.53
CA GLU A 29 -6.92 -0.37 -0.42
C GLU A 29 -6.28 -1.48 0.42
N LEU A 30 -6.83 -1.76 1.61
CA LEU A 30 -6.35 -2.83 2.48
C LEU A 30 -6.40 -4.19 1.77
N PHE A 31 -7.49 -4.50 1.08
CA PHE A 31 -7.61 -5.73 0.30
C PHE A 31 -6.52 -5.84 -0.78
N ALA A 32 -6.30 -4.76 -1.54
CA ALA A 32 -5.30 -4.74 -2.60
C ALA A 32 -3.88 -4.88 -2.04
N MET A 33 -3.57 -4.19 -0.96
CA MET A 33 -2.28 -4.29 -0.25
C MET A 33 -2.02 -5.71 0.25
N LEU A 34 -3.00 -6.35 0.89
CA LEU A 34 -2.84 -7.72 1.38
C LEU A 34 -2.70 -8.73 0.25
N LEU A 35 -3.35 -8.50 -0.88
CA LEU A 35 -3.21 -9.35 -2.06
C LEU A 35 -1.82 -9.19 -2.71
N MET A 36 -1.27 -7.97 -2.71
CA MET A 36 0.11 -7.68 -3.13
C MET A 36 1.13 -8.30 -2.17
N ASP A 37 0.91 -8.19 -0.86
CA ASP A 37 1.72 -8.83 0.19
C ASP A 37 1.79 -10.35 -0.02
N ALA A 38 0.62 -10.99 -0.18
CA ALA A 38 0.51 -12.41 -0.47
C ALA A 38 1.28 -12.81 -1.75
N ALA A 39 1.28 -11.94 -2.76
CA ALA A 39 2.04 -12.13 -4.00
C ALA A 39 3.56 -11.92 -3.85
N GLY A 40 4.03 -11.57 -2.65
CA GLY A 40 5.43 -11.33 -2.35
C GLY A 40 5.92 -9.92 -2.65
N LYS A 41 5.00 -8.96 -2.89
CA LYS A 41 5.35 -7.55 -3.08
C LYS A 41 5.44 -6.86 -1.72
N ARG A 42 6.41 -5.95 -1.57
CA ARG A 42 6.56 -5.15 -0.34
C ARG A 42 5.42 -4.13 -0.25
N VAL A 43 4.66 -4.14 0.83
CA VAL A 43 3.60 -3.18 1.14
C VAL A 43 3.73 -2.64 2.56
N CYS A 44 3.20 -1.45 2.84
CA CYS A 44 3.26 -0.83 4.17
C CYS A 44 1.89 -0.87 4.87
N LEU A 45 1.63 -1.90 5.67
CA LEU A 45 0.34 -2.08 6.36
C LEU A 45 0.19 -1.24 7.65
N LYS A 46 1.16 -0.39 8.00
CA LYS A 46 1.21 0.35 9.28
C LYS A 46 -0.03 1.22 9.56
N LYS A 47 -0.74 1.63 8.51
CA LYS A 47 -2.00 2.38 8.57
C LYS A 47 -3.15 1.58 9.21
N TYR A 48 -3.09 0.25 9.15
CA TYR A 48 -4.14 -0.65 9.60
C TYR A 48 -3.72 -1.40 10.86
N SER A 49 -4.66 -1.57 11.78
CA SER A 49 -4.46 -2.38 12.99
C SER A 49 -4.41 -3.87 12.65
N ASP A 50 -3.73 -4.66 13.48
CA ASP A 50 -3.68 -6.12 13.33
C ASP A 50 -5.09 -6.73 13.28
N ARG A 51 -6.05 -6.17 14.02
CA ARG A 51 -7.45 -6.61 13.98
C ARG A 51 -8.09 -6.39 12.61
N GLU A 52 -7.91 -5.21 12.00
CA GLU A 52 -8.43 -4.90 10.66
C GLU A 52 -7.79 -5.82 9.62
N ILE A 53 -6.47 -6.01 9.69
CA ILE A 53 -5.71 -6.89 8.82
C ILE A 53 -6.24 -8.32 8.91
N ASN A 54 -6.32 -8.89 10.13
CA ASN A 54 -6.77 -10.26 10.31
C ASN A 54 -8.22 -10.48 9.87
N LEU A 55 -9.13 -9.51 10.12
CA LEU A 55 -10.50 -9.59 9.63
C LEU A 55 -10.57 -9.60 8.11
N CYS A 56 -9.79 -8.76 7.44
CA CYS A 56 -9.72 -8.71 5.99
C CYS A 56 -9.14 -10.02 5.42
N VAL A 57 -7.98 -10.45 5.92
CA VAL A 57 -7.31 -11.69 5.50
C VAL A 57 -8.23 -12.90 5.70
N ARG A 58 -8.91 -13.00 6.83
CA ARG A 58 -9.88 -14.07 7.09
C ARG A 58 -10.94 -14.14 5.99
N GLN A 59 -11.51 -12.99 5.62
CA GLN A 59 -12.48 -12.95 4.53
C GLN A 59 -11.84 -13.30 3.17
N MET A 60 -10.61 -12.89 2.92
CA MET A 60 -9.90 -13.24 1.69
C MET A 60 -9.62 -14.75 1.59
N ILE A 61 -9.28 -15.41 2.70
CA ILE A 61 -9.10 -16.87 2.78
C ILE A 61 -10.44 -17.57 2.53
N LEU A 62 -11.51 -17.19 3.23
CA LEU A 62 -12.83 -17.80 3.10
C LEU A 62 -13.40 -17.63 1.68
N ASN A 63 -13.16 -16.48 1.05
CA ASN A 63 -13.57 -16.21 -0.33
C ASN A 63 -12.61 -16.80 -1.39
N GLY A 64 -11.56 -17.49 -0.95
CA GLY A 64 -10.61 -18.20 -1.81
C GLY A 64 -9.73 -17.29 -2.66
N TYR A 65 -9.41 -16.07 -2.22
CA TYR A 65 -8.46 -15.18 -2.90
C TYR A 65 -7.02 -15.50 -2.53
N ILE A 66 -6.76 -15.88 -1.28
CA ILE A 66 -5.43 -16.20 -0.79
C ILE A 66 -5.45 -17.53 -0.04
N ARG A 67 -4.29 -18.21 0.01
CA ARG A 67 -4.10 -19.40 0.84
C ARG A 67 -3.67 -18.98 2.23
N GLY A 68 -4.30 -19.55 3.24
CA GLY A 68 -3.95 -19.30 4.64
C GLY A 68 -4.69 -20.22 5.59
N THR A 69 -4.33 -20.12 6.86
CA THR A 69 -4.92 -20.87 7.97
C THR A 69 -5.53 -19.87 8.95
N ILE A 70 -6.79 -20.10 9.31
CA ILE A 70 -7.51 -19.31 10.32
C ILE A 70 -7.43 -20.09 11.63
N PHE A 71 -6.85 -19.50 12.67
CA PHE A 71 -6.73 -20.13 13.98
C PHE A 71 -7.91 -19.78 14.88
N ASP A 72 -8.30 -18.50 14.89
CA ASP A 72 -9.45 -17.99 15.63
C ASP A 72 -10.05 -16.74 14.94
N TYR A 73 -10.89 -15.99 15.67
CA TYR A 73 -11.56 -14.80 15.15
C TYR A 73 -10.59 -13.63 14.84
N CYS A 74 -9.50 -13.53 15.58
CA CYS A 74 -8.54 -12.43 15.53
C CYS A 74 -7.20 -12.82 14.89
N ASN A 75 -6.93 -14.12 14.70
CA ASN A 75 -5.63 -14.62 14.28
C ASN A 75 -5.73 -15.50 13.04
N CYS A 76 -5.00 -15.09 11.99
CA CYS A 76 -4.81 -15.89 10.80
C CYS A 76 -3.40 -15.70 10.22
N VAL A 77 -2.94 -16.70 9.49
CA VAL A 77 -1.67 -16.64 8.73
C VAL A 77 -2.00 -16.89 7.27
N TRP A 78 -1.37 -16.12 6.39
CA TRP A 78 -1.56 -16.22 4.94
C TRP A 78 -0.22 -16.43 4.22
N SER A 79 -0.34 -16.82 2.95
CA SER A 79 0.81 -17.12 2.09
C SER A 79 0.54 -16.61 0.67
N LYS A 80 0.43 -17.51 -0.31
CA LYS A 80 0.31 -17.16 -1.73
C LYS A 80 -1.14 -16.86 -2.14
N PRO A 81 -1.37 -16.03 -3.16
CA PRO A 81 -2.68 -15.90 -3.79
C PRO A 81 -3.09 -17.22 -4.42
N THR A 82 -4.39 -17.47 -4.46
CA THR A 82 -4.95 -18.55 -5.28
C THR A 82 -5.01 -18.11 -6.74
N ARG A 83 -5.43 -19.01 -7.65
CA ARG A 83 -5.70 -18.63 -9.05
C ARG A 83 -6.72 -17.47 -9.15
N LYS A 84 -7.73 -17.45 -8.28
CA LYS A 84 -8.72 -16.37 -8.18
C LYS A 84 -8.07 -15.07 -7.71
N GLY A 85 -7.20 -15.14 -6.69
CA GLY A 85 -6.41 -14.01 -6.22
C GLY A 85 -5.52 -13.41 -7.30
N PHE A 86 -4.75 -14.23 -8.01
CA PHE A 86 -3.90 -13.78 -9.11
C PHE A 86 -4.69 -13.09 -10.23
N PHE A 87 -5.85 -13.61 -10.59
CA PHE A 87 -6.71 -12.96 -11.58
C PHE A 87 -7.19 -11.59 -11.09
N LYS A 88 -7.61 -11.49 -9.83
CA LYS A 88 -8.03 -10.22 -9.22
C LYS A 88 -6.89 -9.20 -9.17
N LEU A 89 -5.68 -9.65 -8.83
CA LEU A 89 -4.47 -8.81 -8.81
C LEU A 89 -4.16 -8.25 -10.20
N LYS A 90 -4.19 -9.10 -11.24
CA LYS A 90 -3.96 -8.67 -12.62
C LYS A 90 -4.99 -7.63 -13.09
N LEU A 91 -6.26 -7.79 -12.69
CA LEU A 91 -7.29 -6.79 -12.99
C LEU A 91 -7.06 -5.45 -12.28
N MET A 92 -6.44 -5.46 -11.10
CA MET A 92 -6.09 -4.23 -10.38
C MET A 92 -4.92 -3.52 -11.06
N GLU A 93 -3.91 -4.27 -11.49
CA GLU A 93 -2.74 -3.73 -12.21
C GLU A 93 -3.13 -3.11 -13.56
N ASN A 94 -4.03 -3.74 -14.32
CA ASN A 94 -4.48 -3.18 -15.59
C ASN A 94 -5.30 -1.88 -15.42
N LYS A 95 -6.01 -1.72 -14.29
CA LYS A 95 -6.77 -0.50 -14.02
C LYS A 95 -5.88 0.69 -13.68
N THR A 96 -4.69 0.45 -13.12
CA THR A 96 -3.72 1.52 -12.88
C THR A 96 -3.16 2.07 -14.19
N ASP A 97 -2.96 1.23 -15.21
CA ASP A 97 -2.44 1.69 -16.51
C ASP A 97 -3.42 2.63 -17.23
N ASP A 98 -4.72 2.36 -17.16
CA ASP A 98 -5.74 3.23 -17.78
C ASP A 98 -5.75 4.65 -17.18
N ILE A 99 -5.43 4.81 -15.89
CA ILE A 99 -5.34 6.12 -15.23
C ILE A 99 -4.11 6.90 -15.72
N TYR A 100 -2.98 6.22 -15.95
CA TYR A 100 -1.79 6.86 -16.52
C TYR A 100 -1.99 7.27 -17.99
N TYR A 101 -2.70 6.47 -18.79
CA TYR A 101 -3.05 6.83 -20.17
C TYR A 101 -4.08 7.97 -20.26
N PHE A 102 -4.99 8.09 -19.29
CA PHE A 102 -5.92 9.23 -19.24
C PHE A 102 -5.20 10.56 -18.89
N ASN A 103 -4.20 10.52 -18.01
CA ASN A 103 -3.43 11.71 -17.63
C ASN A 103 -2.41 12.15 -18.70
N LEU A 104 -1.86 11.23 -19.49
CA LEU A 104 -0.94 11.57 -20.59
C LEU A 104 -1.66 12.19 -21.80
N ASN A 105 -2.92 11.84 -22.06
CA ASN A 105 -3.70 12.42 -23.15
C ASN A 105 -4.32 13.79 -22.83
N GLN A 106 -4.22 14.28 -21.58
CA GLN A 106 -4.62 15.64 -21.21
C GLN A 106 -3.47 16.66 -21.28
N MET A 107 -2.22 16.21 -21.47
CA MET A 107 -1.11 17.11 -21.80
C MET A 107 -0.87 17.13 -23.31
N GLN A 108 -1.79 17.79 -24.04
CA GLN A 108 -1.46 18.22 -25.40
C GLN A 108 -0.28 19.22 -25.35
N PRO A 109 0.68 19.13 -26.29
CA PRO A 109 1.75 20.10 -26.37
C PRO A 109 1.16 21.44 -26.83
N ILE A 110 1.34 22.49 -26.02
CA ILE A 110 1.15 23.84 -26.53
C ILE A 110 2.28 24.06 -27.54
N LEU A 111 1.92 23.88 -28.81
CA LEU A 111 2.58 24.47 -29.96
C LEU A 111 2.80 25.96 -29.67
N PHE A 112 4.05 26.38 -29.57
CA PHE A 112 4.40 27.75 -29.92
C PHE A 112 5.30 27.69 -31.15
N GLN A 113 4.66 27.97 -32.29
CA GLN A 113 5.29 28.64 -33.42
C GLN A 113 5.71 30.06 -33.01
#